data_AF-A0A8F4JAB0-F1
#
_entry.id   AF-A0A8F4JAB0-F1
#
_cell.length_a   1.000
_cell.length_b   1.000
_cell.length_c   1.000
_cell.angle_alpha   90.00
_cell.angle_beta   90.00
_cell.angle_gamma   90.00
#
_symmetry.space_group_name_H-M   'P 1'
#
loop_
_entity.id
_entity.type
_entity.pdbx_description
1 polymer ?
#
loop_
_entity_poly.entity_id
_entity_poly.type
_entity_poly.pdbx_seq_one_letter_code
_entity_poly.pdbx_strand_id
1 'polypeptide(L)'
;MAKSLEDARKKLDDEYGQVRRHFDDIHKALDAVEQAGPEDELERLLGELEDAVKKVRTGGLVGHGANGHTRARKEYLQIKQG
;
A
#
# COMPACT_ATOMS: atom_id res chain seq x y z
N MET A 1 -1.05 -3.03 -22.00
CA MET A 1 -0.54 -4.32 -22.50
C MET A 1 0.94 -4.36 -22.19
N ALA A 2 1.36 -5.06 -21.13
CA ALA A 2 2.76 -5.45 -20.98
C ALA A 2 3.16 -6.27 -22.22
N LYS A 3 4.27 -5.91 -22.89
CA LYS A 3 4.64 -6.52 -24.18
C LYS A 3 5.35 -7.87 -24.00
N SER A 4 5.63 -8.28 -22.77
CA SER A 4 6.20 -9.59 -22.42
C SER A 4 5.86 -9.99 -20.97
N LEU A 5 6.05 -11.28 -20.64
CA LEU A 5 5.98 -11.77 -19.26
C LEU A 5 6.97 -11.05 -18.32
N GLU A 6 8.14 -10.67 -18.85
CA GLU A 6 9.18 -9.94 -18.13
C GLU A 6 8.72 -8.53 -17.76
N ASP A 7 8.11 -7.80 -18.69
CA ASP A 7 7.55 -6.47 -18.43
C ASP A 7 6.46 -6.52 -17.34
N ALA A 8 5.58 -7.54 -17.42
CA ALA A 8 4.54 -7.75 -16.44
C ALA A 8 5.11 -8.09 -15.05
N ARG A 9 6.20 -8.86 -15.01
CA ARG A 9 6.90 -9.19 -13.77
C ARG A 9 7.54 -7.95 -13.15
N LYS A 10 8.25 -7.15 -13.95
CA LYS A 10 8.88 -5.91 -13.51
C LYS A 10 7.85 -4.95 -12.91
N LYS A 11 6.72 -4.74 -13.62
CA LYS A 11 5.62 -3.92 -13.12
C LYS A 11 5.04 -4.43 -11.80
N LEU A 12 4.87 -5.75 -11.65
CA LEU A 12 4.42 -6.35 -10.39
C LEU A 12 5.41 -6.08 -9.25
N ASP A 13 6.71 -6.25 -9.49
CA ASP A 13 7.75 -6.01 -8.50
C ASP A 13 7.83 -4.52 -8.12
N ASP A 14 7.70 -3.60 -9.08
CA ASP A 14 7.67 -2.15 -8.86
C ASP A 14 6.49 -1.73 -7.97
N GLU A 15 5.29 -2.20 -8.29
CA GLU A 15 4.05 -1.94 -7.53
C GLU A 15 4.13 -2.53 -6.12
N TYR A 16 4.69 -3.74 -5.99
CA TYR A 16 4.92 -4.36 -4.68
C TYR A 16 5.91 -3.53 -3.83
N GLY A 17 7.00 -3.06 -4.45
CA GLY A 17 7.98 -2.19 -3.80
C GLY A 17 7.38 -0.86 -3.34
N GLN A 18 6.47 -0.26 -4.12
CA GLN A 18 5.74 0.95 -3.72
C GLN A 18 4.89 0.70 -2.46
N VAL A 19 4.10 -0.38 -2.42
CA VAL A 19 3.29 -0.72 -1.24
C VAL A 19 4.17 -0.87 0.01
N ARG A 20 5.29 -1.59 -0.11
CA ARG A 20 6.21 -1.80 1.02
C ARG A 20 6.79 -0.50 1.57
N ARG A 21 7.15 0.45 0.70
CA ARG A 21 7.69 1.76 1.12
C ARG A 21 6.68 2.57 1.94
N HIS A 22 5.39 2.32 1.79
CA HIS A 22 4.36 3.01 2.56
C HIS A 22 4.03 2.33 3.90
N PHE A 23 4.60 1.16 4.21
CA PHE A 23 4.38 0.53 5.52
C PHE A 23 5.02 1.31 6.67
N ASP A 24 6.09 2.05 6.41
CA ASP A 24 6.69 2.93 7.41
C ASP A 24 5.71 4.00 7.92
N ASP A 25 4.79 4.48 7.06
CA ASP A 25 3.76 5.44 7.46
C ASP A 25 2.72 4.79 8.38
N ILE A 26 2.38 3.52 8.14
CA ILE A 26 1.50 2.74 9.02
C ILE A 26 2.19 2.50 10.36
N HIS A 27 3.46 2.10 10.34
CA HIS A 27 4.23 1.86 11.57
C HIS A 27 4.30 3.11 12.44
N LYS A 28 4.61 4.28 11.87
CA LYS A 28 4.63 5.54 12.62
C LYS A 28 3.27 5.91 13.22
N ALA A 29 2.19 5.73 12.47
CA ALA A 29 0.85 6.04 12.97
C ALA A 29 0.41 5.06 14.07
N LEU A 30 0.78 3.78 13.94
CA LEU A 30 0.52 2.77 14.96
C LEU A 30 1.32 3.06 16.23
N ASP A 31 2.61 3.36 16.11
CA ASP A 31 3.47 3.72 17.23
C ASP A 31 2.90 4.92 18.02
N ALA A 32 2.33 5.91 17.32
CA ALA A 32 1.68 7.06 17.97
C ALA A 32 0.44 6.67 18.77
N VAL A 33 -0.37 5.72 18.27
CA VAL A 33 -1.51 5.16 19.02
C VAL A 33 -1.04 4.35 20.22
N GLU A 34 0.00 3.52 20.06
CA GLU A 34 0.53 2.67 21.15
C GLU A 34 1.19 3.46 22.28
N GLN A 35 1.79 4.60 21.95
CA GLN A 35 2.43 5.49 22.94
C GLN A 35 1.44 6.43 23.64
N ALA A 36 0.20 6.50 23.19
CA ALA A 36 -0.80 7.41 23.72
C ALA A 36 -1.17 7.06 25.17
N GLY A 37 -1.17 8.08 26.02
CA GLY A 37 -1.64 8.02 27.39
C GLY A 37 -3.16 8.26 27.51
N PRO A 38 -3.71 8.15 28.73
CA PRO A 38 -5.14 8.30 28.98
C PRO A 38 -5.68 9.72 28.75
N GLU A 39 -4.80 10.73 28.67
CA GLU A 39 -5.17 12.13 28.42
C GLU A 39 -5.08 12.52 26.94
N ASP A 40 -4.52 11.66 26.10
CA ASP A 40 -4.39 11.91 24.66
C ASP A 40 -5.71 11.69 23.92
N GLU A 41 -5.84 12.37 22.77
CA GLU A 41 -7.03 12.30 21.92
C GLU A 41 -7.00 11.03 21.04
N LEU A 42 -7.32 9.87 21.64
CA LEU A 42 -7.26 8.56 20.97
C LEU A 42 -8.12 8.48 19.70
N GLU A 43 -9.28 9.14 19.66
CA GLU A 43 -10.14 9.17 18.47
C GLU A 43 -9.39 9.75 17.26
N ARG A 44 -8.67 10.86 17.47
CA ARG A 44 -7.89 11.50 16.41
C ARG A 44 -6.73 10.62 15.97
N LEU A 45 -5.97 10.04 16.91
CA LEU A 45 -4.84 9.16 16.59
C LEU A 45 -5.25 7.91 15.82
N LEU A 46 -6.36 7.29 16.21
CA LEU A 46 -6.94 6.16 15.48
C LEU A 46 -7.40 6.57 14.07
N GLY A 47 -7.98 7.77 13.92
CA GLY A 47 -8.32 8.34 12.62
C GLY A 47 -7.10 8.53 11.71
N GLU A 48 -5.98 9.02 12.26
CA GLU A 48 -4.72 9.17 11.53
C GLU A 48 -4.15 7.82 11.07
N LEU A 49 -4.23 6.79 11.92
CA LEU A 49 -3.88 5.41 11.55
C LEU A 49 -4.78 4.85 10.44
N GLU A 50 -6.09 5.05 10.55
CA GLU A 50 -7.03 4.63 9.49
C GLU A 50 -6.67 5.27 8.15
N ASP A 51 -6.39 6.57 8.15
CA ASP A 51 -6.00 7.31 6.95
C ASP A 51 -4.68 6.82 6.36
N ALA A 52 -3.68 6.51 7.19
CA ALA A 52 -2.42 5.92 6.75
C ALA A 52 -2.65 4.58 6.04
N VAL A 53 -3.39 3.65 6.67
CA VAL A 53 -3.74 2.36 6.08
C VAL A 53 -4.52 2.53 4.78
N LYS A 54 -5.49 3.45 4.76
CA LYS A 54 -6.31 3.75 3.57
C LYS A 54 -5.44 4.25 2.42
N LYS A 55 -4.49 5.15 2.67
CA LYS A 55 -3.54 5.64 1.66
C LYS A 55 -2.69 4.52 1.10
N VAL A 56 -2.16 3.61 1.93
CA VAL A 56 -1.38 2.46 1.44
C VAL A 56 -2.23 1.53 0.58
N ARG A 57 -3.49 1.31 0.96
CA ARG A 57 -4.43 0.48 0.20
C ARG A 57 -4.73 1.09 -1.18
N THR A 58 -5.05 2.38 -1.23
CA THR A 58 -5.52 3.03 -2.46
C THR A 58 -4.40 3.60 -3.33
N GLY A 59 -3.29 4.03 -2.73
CA GLY A 59 -2.24 4.84 -3.35
C GLY A 59 -2.40 6.34 -3.13
N GLY A 60 -3.38 6.78 -2.33
CA GLY A 60 -3.67 8.19 -2.10
C GLY A 60 -4.14 8.93 -3.37
N LEU A 61 -3.88 10.24 -3.43
CA LEU A 61 -4.30 11.14 -4.52
C LEU A 61 -3.50 10.97 -5.82
N VAL A 62 -2.27 10.45 -5.75
CA VAL A 62 -1.30 10.53 -6.85
C VAL A 62 -0.62 9.20 -7.17
N GLY A 63 -0.87 8.13 -6.40
CA GLY A 63 -0.10 6.90 -6.45
C GLY A 63 -0.89 5.64 -6.79
N HIS A 64 -0.16 4.52 -6.79
CA HIS A 64 -0.69 3.17 -6.94
C HIS A 64 -0.34 2.37 -5.68
N GLY A 65 -1.34 2.19 -4.81
CA GLY A 65 -1.18 1.41 -3.57
C GLY A 65 -1.38 -0.08 -3.80
N ALA A 66 -1.87 -0.79 -2.77
CA ALA A 66 -2.20 -2.22 -2.88
C ALA A 66 -3.17 -2.54 -4.04
N ASN A 67 -4.03 -1.58 -4.41
CA ASN A 67 -4.89 -1.67 -5.60
C ASN A 67 -4.10 -1.70 -6.93
N GLY A 68 -3.01 -0.96 -7.05
CA GLY A 68 -2.10 -1.01 -8.20
C GLY A 68 -1.40 -2.36 -8.31
N HIS A 69 -0.80 -2.80 -7.20
CA HIS A 69 -0.23 -4.14 -7.06
C HIS A 69 -1.24 -5.24 -7.44
N THR A 70 -2.50 -5.14 -6.98
CA THR A 70 -3.53 -6.15 -7.30
C THR A 70 -3.80 -6.24 -8.80
N ARG A 71 -3.86 -5.09 -9.49
CA ARG A 71 -4.01 -5.03 -10.95
C ARG A 71 -2.79 -5.62 -11.67
N ALA A 72 -1.58 -5.24 -11.28
CA ALA A 72 -0.35 -5.76 -11.84
C ALA A 72 -0.20 -7.28 -11.62
N ARG A 73 -0.58 -7.78 -10.44
CA ARG A 73 -0.59 -9.20 -10.12
C ARG A 73 -1.53 -9.98 -11.03
N LYS A 74 -2.72 -9.44 -11.28
CA LYS A 74 -3.69 -10.05 -12.19
C LYS A 74 -3.16 -10.11 -13.62
N GLU A 75 -2.59 -9.02 -14.12
CA GLU A 75 -1.97 -8.96 -15.47
C GLU A 75 -0.85 -9.99 -15.61
N TYR A 76 0.08 -10.04 -14.65
CA TYR A 76 1.18 -11.02 -14.64
C TYR A 76 0.67 -12.46 -14.63
N LEU A 77 -0.31 -12.80 -13.78
CA LEU A 77 -0.86 -14.15 -13.70
C LEU A 77 -1.60 -14.57 -14.97
N GLN A 78 -2.31 -13.65 -15.62
CA GLN A 78 -2.97 -13.91 -16.90
C GLN A 78 -1.95 -14.24 -18.00
N ILE A 79 -0.86 -13.47 -18.08
CA ILE A 79 0.20 -13.69 -19.08
C ILE A 79 1.01 -14.95 -18.76
N LYS A 80 1.19 -15.31 -17.49
CA LYS A 80 1.94 -16.52 -17.10
C LYS A 80 1.17 -17.82 -17.38
N GLN A 81 -0.17 -17.76 -17.36
CA GLN A 81 -1.04 -18.94 -17.49
C GLN A 81 -1.58 -19.16 -18.89
N GLY A 82 -1.50 -18.17 -19.77
CA GLY A 82 -1.83 -18.27 -21.20
C GLY A 82 -0.59 -18.54 -22.04
#